data_AF-A0ABD4KTK7-F1
#
_entry.id   AF-A0ABD4KTK7-F1
#
_cell.length_a   1.000
_cell.length_b   1.000
_cell.length_c   1.000
_cell.angle_alpha   90.00
_cell.angle_beta   90.00
_cell.angle_gamma   90.00
#
_symmetry.space_group_name_H-M   'P 1'
#
loop_
_entity.id
_entity.type
_entity.pdbx_description
1 polymer ?
#
loop_
_entity_poly.entity_id
_entity_poly.type
_entity_poly.pdbx_seq_one_letter_code
_entity_poly.pdbx_strand_id
1 'polypeptide(L)'
;KTTNNGMLQDAMAIREEQVKSRVTTQQARQNLAIDVLVIEQENSIKLPNLSRTSSGSSCSNPFGEKSKKYTIQARRHGLAKEGERLACADLLACFGCPEQVIVQSVADIWCLLSFKACIEESLYLHLDASHYRNNFEAIISFIDQKILPNLHAKVFKQAETRLDDDGLHPAWGEADSILNLIPRADMEMK
;
A
#
# COMPACT_ATOMS: atom_id res chain seq x y z
N LYS A 1 12.47 -24.15 -9.40
CA LYS A 1 11.21 -24.88 -9.71
C LYS A 1 10.90 -25.91 -8.60
N THR A 2 10.98 -25.54 -7.32
CA THR A 2 10.85 -26.54 -6.23
C THR A 2 10.07 -26.06 -4.99
N THR A 3 9.51 -24.83 -5.01
CA THR A 3 8.82 -24.25 -3.85
C THR A 3 7.34 -24.66 -3.74
N ASN A 4 6.72 -25.15 -4.83
CA ASN A 4 5.28 -25.47 -4.84
C ASN A 4 4.92 -26.68 -3.96
N ASN A 5 5.84 -27.63 -3.78
CA ASN A 5 5.58 -28.82 -2.98
C ASN A 5 5.51 -28.53 -1.47
N GLY A 6 6.25 -27.52 -0.97
CA GLY A 6 6.22 -27.15 0.45
C GLY A 6 4.86 -26.57 0.86
N MET A 7 4.33 -25.63 0.06
CA MET A 7 3.03 -25.03 0.32
C MET A 7 1.89 -26.06 0.34
N LEU A 8 1.94 -27.06 -0.54
CA LEU A 8 0.95 -28.14 -0.56
C LEU A 8 1.05 -29.03 0.68
N GLN A 9 2.25 -29.33 1.14
CA GLN A 9 2.49 -30.11 2.37
C GLN A 9 2.01 -29.36 3.61
N ASP A 10 2.29 -28.05 3.70
CA ASP A 10 1.84 -27.19 4.79
C ASP A 10 0.31 -27.08 4.81
N ALA A 11 -0.32 -26.93 3.64
CA ALA A 11 -1.78 -26.89 3.53
C ALA A 11 -2.43 -28.21 3.97
N MET A 12 -1.82 -29.36 3.65
CA MET A 12 -2.27 -30.66 4.12
C MET A 12 -2.12 -30.81 5.64
N ALA A 13 -0.98 -30.42 6.20
CA ALA A 13 -0.71 -30.48 7.64
C ALA A 13 -1.68 -29.59 8.44
N ILE A 14 -1.92 -28.35 7.98
CA ILE A 14 -2.89 -27.44 8.61
C ILE A 14 -4.27 -28.09 8.61
N ARG A 15 -4.71 -28.64 7.47
CA ARG A 15 -6.05 -29.25 7.36
C ARG A 15 -6.19 -30.48 8.24
N GLU A 16 -5.13 -31.27 8.38
CA GLU A 16 -5.09 -32.42 9.29
C GLU A 16 -5.21 -31.97 10.76
N GLU A 17 -4.46 -30.95 11.18
CA GLU A 17 -4.51 -30.40 12.54
C GLU A 17 -5.87 -29.78 12.88
N GLN A 18 -6.49 -29.08 11.92
CA GLN A 18 -7.85 -28.57 12.08
C GLN A 18 -8.86 -29.67 12.39
N VAL A 19 -8.73 -30.82 11.72
CA VAL A 19 -9.63 -31.97 11.91
C VAL A 19 -9.34 -32.69 13.22
N LYS A 20 -8.07 -32.92 13.55
CA LYS A 20 -7.67 -33.64 14.78
C LYS A 20 -7.97 -32.85 16.05
N SER A 21 -7.62 -31.57 16.05
CA SER A 21 -7.70 -30.71 17.23
C SER A 21 -9.00 -29.88 17.26
N ARG A 22 -9.82 -29.95 16.20
CA ARG A 22 -11.07 -29.18 16.03
C ARG A 22 -10.86 -27.67 16.23
N VAL A 23 -9.75 -27.16 15.70
CA VAL A 23 -9.35 -25.77 15.84
C VAL A 23 -9.50 -25.01 14.52
N THR A 24 -9.48 -23.68 14.59
CA THR A 24 -9.51 -22.82 13.42
C THR A 24 -8.20 -22.93 12.63
N THR A 25 -8.20 -22.49 11.37
CA THR A 25 -7.01 -22.50 10.51
C THR A 25 -5.85 -21.72 11.14
N GLN A 26 -6.14 -20.61 11.80
CA GLN A 26 -5.14 -19.76 12.45
C GLN A 26 -4.50 -20.45 13.66
N GLN A 27 -5.30 -21.15 14.46
CA GLN A 27 -4.81 -21.90 15.61
C GLN A 27 -4.02 -23.15 15.17
N ALA A 28 -4.48 -23.86 14.14
CA ALA A 28 -3.75 -24.98 13.56
C ALA A 28 -2.36 -24.58 13.04
N ARG A 29 -2.24 -23.40 12.41
CA ARG A 29 -0.94 -22.83 11.99
C ARG A 29 -0.01 -22.59 13.17
N GLN A 30 -0.52 -22.00 14.25
CA GLN A 30 0.25 -21.76 15.47
C GLN A 30 0.71 -23.06 16.12
N ASN A 31 -0.17 -24.06 16.20
CA ASN A 31 0.14 -25.38 16.76
C ASN A 31 1.26 -26.09 15.98
N LEU A 32 1.28 -25.93 14.65
CA LEU A 32 2.26 -26.54 13.76
C LEU A 32 3.52 -25.68 13.55
N ALA A 33 3.58 -24.49 14.16
CA ALA A 33 4.64 -23.50 13.94
C ALA A 33 4.91 -23.21 12.45
N ILE A 34 3.87 -23.29 11.60
CA ILE A 34 3.97 -22.98 10.16
C ILE A 34 3.82 -21.48 9.99
N ASP A 35 4.95 -20.82 9.72
CA ASP A 35 4.98 -19.40 9.40
C ASP A 35 4.70 -19.23 7.90
N VAL A 36 3.52 -18.69 7.57
CA VAL A 36 3.19 -18.37 6.18
C VAL A 36 3.97 -17.13 5.81
N LEU A 37 5.13 -17.33 5.19
CA LEU A 37 5.87 -16.26 4.56
C LEU A 37 5.04 -15.75 3.39
N VAL A 38 4.34 -14.64 3.61
CA VAL A 38 3.76 -13.88 2.51
C VAL A 38 4.94 -13.50 1.62
N ILE A 39 4.89 -13.86 0.34
CA ILE A 39 5.98 -13.66 -0.62
C ILE A 39 6.52 -12.21 -0.59
N GLU A 40 5.68 -11.25 -0.19
CA GLU A 40 6.02 -9.83 0.00
C GLU A 40 6.95 -9.58 1.21
N GLN A 41 6.81 -10.37 2.28
CA GLN A 41 7.63 -10.30 3.48
C GLN A 41 9.05 -10.80 3.21
N GLU A 42 9.22 -11.87 2.41
CA GLU A 42 10.53 -12.36 1.96
C GLU A 42 11.20 -11.45 0.91
N ASN A 43 10.42 -10.81 0.02
CA ASN A 43 10.93 -9.86 -0.98
C ASN A 43 11.03 -8.42 -0.45
N SER A 44 10.84 -8.20 0.86
CA SER A 44 10.96 -6.88 1.46
C SER A 44 12.43 -6.45 1.53
N ILE A 45 12.85 -5.62 0.57
CA ILE A 45 14.10 -4.85 0.69
C ILE A 45 13.93 -3.91 1.89
N LYS A 46 14.48 -4.30 3.05
CA LYS A 46 14.51 -3.48 4.26
C LYS A 46 15.65 -2.47 4.15
N LEU A 47 15.41 -1.37 3.44
CA LEU A 47 16.30 -0.21 3.46
C LEU A 47 16.10 0.53 4.80
N PRO A 48 17.11 0.60 5.68
CA PRO A 48 16.99 1.36 6.92
C PRO A 48 16.75 2.83 6.56
N ASN A 49 15.62 3.39 6.99
CA ASN A 49 15.09 4.73 6.68
C ASN A 49 14.19 4.88 5.44
N LEU A 50 13.88 3.79 4.72
CA LEU A 50 12.85 3.84 3.69
C LEU A 50 11.50 3.45 4.27
N SER A 51 10.58 4.40 4.40
CA SER A 51 9.19 4.10 4.79
C SER A 51 8.37 3.84 3.53
N ARG A 52 7.88 2.60 3.37
CA ARG A 52 6.93 2.26 2.29
C ARG A 52 5.55 2.75 2.65
N THR A 53 4.84 3.29 1.66
CA THR A 53 3.45 3.71 1.79
C THR A 53 2.55 2.71 1.07
N SER A 54 1.27 2.68 1.42
CA SER A 54 0.31 1.83 0.72
C SER A 54 0.08 2.26 -0.72
N SER A 55 0.50 3.46 -1.17
CA SER A 55 0.37 3.88 -2.58
C SER A 55 1.45 3.31 -3.51
N GLY A 56 2.28 2.38 -3.02
CA GLY A 56 3.43 1.84 -3.77
C GLY A 56 4.63 2.79 -3.86
N SER A 57 4.56 3.95 -3.21
CA SER A 57 5.68 4.88 -3.07
C SER A 57 6.41 4.69 -1.75
N SER A 58 7.55 5.33 -1.60
CA SER A 58 8.32 5.34 -0.36
C SER A 58 8.86 6.74 -0.04
N CYS A 59 9.25 6.95 1.21
CA CYS A 59 9.84 8.21 1.67
C CYS A 59 11.31 8.03 2.03
N SER A 60 12.20 8.84 1.44
CA SER A 60 13.64 8.89 1.77
C SER A 60 13.93 9.57 3.10
N ASN A 61 12.98 10.35 3.63
CA ASN A 61 13.16 11.15 4.83
C ASN A 61 11.91 11.10 5.75
N PRO A 62 11.58 9.92 6.30
CA PRO A 62 10.33 9.69 7.03
C PRO A 62 10.18 10.52 8.31
N PHE A 63 11.27 11.10 8.82
CA PHE A 63 11.29 11.95 10.02
C PHE A 63 11.81 13.37 9.74
N GLY A 64 11.72 13.81 8.49
CA GLY A 64 12.13 15.14 8.04
C GLY A 64 11.16 16.27 8.43
N GLU A 65 11.36 17.46 7.86
CA GLU A 65 10.58 18.66 8.21
C GLU A 65 9.07 18.52 8.00
N LYS A 66 8.63 17.84 6.93
CA LYS A 66 7.20 17.57 6.70
C LYS A 66 6.62 16.68 7.80
N SER A 67 7.33 15.62 8.20
CA SER A 67 6.93 14.72 9.29
C SER A 67 6.87 15.44 10.64
N LYS A 68 7.79 16.38 10.91
CA LYS A 68 7.73 17.21 12.12
C LYS A 68 6.45 18.04 12.18
N LYS A 69 6.10 18.71 11.07
CA LYS A 69 4.86 19.50 10.98
C LYS A 69 3.62 18.61 11.19
N TYR A 70 3.59 17.45 10.54
CA TYR A 70 2.53 16.47 10.70
C TYR A 70 2.41 15.98 12.14
N THR A 71 3.53 15.66 12.80
CA THR A 71 3.57 15.25 14.20
C THR A 71 3.02 16.35 15.12
N ILE A 72 3.40 17.61 14.89
CA ILE A 72 2.87 18.76 15.67
C ILE A 72 1.35 18.86 15.50
N GLN A 73 0.83 18.71 14.28
CA GLN A 73 -0.61 18.72 14.03
C GLN A 73 -1.31 17.54 14.70
N ALA A 74 -0.79 16.32 14.58
CA ALA A 74 -1.33 15.14 15.24
C ALA A 74 -1.40 15.32 16.76
N ARG A 75 -0.37 15.90 17.38
CA ARG A 75 -0.38 16.24 18.82
C ARG A 75 -1.47 17.24 19.18
N ARG A 76 -1.68 18.28 18.36
CA ARG A 76 -2.77 19.27 18.57
C ARG A 76 -4.16 18.61 18.56
N HIS A 77 -4.33 17.53 17.80
CA HIS A 77 -5.57 16.75 17.74
C HIS A 77 -5.60 15.57 18.72
N GLY A 78 -4.62 15.41 19.61
CA GLY A 78 -4.57 14.30 20.56
C GLY A 78 -4.28 12.93 19.94
N LEU A 79 -3.78 12.89 18.70
CA LEU A 79 -3.47 11.68 17.94
C LEU A 79 -2.03 11.19 18.12
N ALA A 80 -1.20 11.94 18.86
CA ALA A 80 0.19 11.61 19.15
C ALA A 80 0.58 12.07 20.55
N LYS A 81 1.47 11.33 21.21
CA LYS A 81 1.99 11.66 22.54
C LYS A 81 3.21 12.58 22.46
N GLU A 82 3.55 13.20 23.58
CA GLU A 82 4.79 13.96 23.70
C GLU A 82 6.00 13.04 23.50
N GLY A 83 7.00 13.51 22.75
CA GLY A 83 8.16 12.70 22.34
C GLY A 83 7.94 11.77 21.14
N GLU A 84 6.70 11.47 20.73
CA GLU A 84 6.46 10.64 19.53
C GLU A 84 6.82 11.39 18.24
N ARG A 85 7.37 10.66 17.26
CA ARG A 85 7.64 11.14 15.91
C ARG A 85 6.86 10.29 14.91
N LEU A 86 5.95 10.91 14.18
CA LEU A 86 5.13 10.24 13.18
C LEU A 86 5.68 10.50 11.78
N ALA A 87 5.70 9.48 10.94
CA ALA A 87 5.83 9.68 9.50
C ALA A 87 4.59 10.38 8.94
N CYS A 88 4.73 11.03 7.78
CA CYS A 88 3.57 11.56 7.06
C CYS A 88 2.61 10.42 6.69
N ALA A 89 1.30 10.68 6.75
CA ALA A 89 0.27 9.71 6.37
C ALA A 89 -0.57 10.15 5.15
N ASP A 90 -0.33 11.34 4.61
CA ASP A 90 -1.04 11.84 3.43
C ASP A 90 -0.45 11.23 2.14
N LEU A 91 -1.12 10.17 1.67
CA LEU A 91 -0.71 9.42 0.48
C LEU A 91 -0.85 10.22 -0.82
N LEU A 92 -1.83 11.11 -0.89
CA LEU A 92 -2.07 11.93 -2.07
C LEU A 92 -0.97 12.99 -2.21
N ALA A 93 -0.60 13.62 -1.09
CA ALA A 93 0.49 14.60 -1.04
C ALA A 93 1.89 14.00 -1.25
N CYS A 94 2.03 12.66 -1.31
CA CYS A 94 3.29 12.03 -1.69
C CYS A 94 3.64 12.28 -3.16
N PHE A 95 2.66 12.36 -4.06
CA PHE A 95 2.89 12.58 -5.49
C PHE A 95 3.29 14.03 -5.75
N GLY A 96 4.57 14.25 -6.07
CA GLY A 96 5.19 15.59 -6.15
C GLY A 96 5.96 16.00 -4.90
N CYS A 97 6.04 15.14 -3.88
CA CYS A 97 6.94 15.37 -2.74
C CYS A 97 8.40 15.15 -3.15
N PRO A 98 9.35 16.04 -2.77
CA PRO A 98 10.77 15.87 -3.11
C PRO A 98 11.43 14.67 -2.45
N GLU A 99 10.83 14.16 -1.36
CA GLU A 99 11.31 12.98 -0.63
C GLU A 99 10.62 11.68 -1.12
N GLN A 100 9.80 11.77 -2.18
CA GLN A 100 9.17 10.59 -2.77
C GLN A 100 10.20 9.77 -3.53
N VAL A 101 10.24 8.48 -3.25
CA VAL A 101 11.08 7.50 -3.93
C VAL A 101 10.20 6.34 -4.40
N ILE A 102 10.47 5.84 -5.61
CA ILE A 102 9.83 4.64 -6.13
C ILE A 102 10.83 3.50 -6.09
N VAL A 103 10.48 2.44 -5.38
CA VAL A 103 11.27 1.21 -5.36
C VAL A 103 10.97 0.44 -6.63
N GLN A 104 12.01 0.14 -7.42
CA GLN A 104 11.89 -0.59 -8.68
C GLN A 104 11.76 -2.11 -8.43
N SER A 105 10.78 -2.52 -7.62
CA SER A 105 10.43 -3.91 -7.38
C SER A 105 9.06 -4.22 -7.98
N VAL A 106 8.82 -5.48 -8.34
CA VAL A 106 7.53 -5.91 -8.91
C VAL A 106 6.39 -5.64 -7.92
N ALA A 107 6.60 -5.88 -6.62
CA ALA A 107 5.59 -5.69 -5.60
C ALA A 107 5.23 -4.21 -5.41
N ASP A 108 6.24 -3.32 -5.31
CA ASP A 108 6.02 -1.89 -5.11
C ASP A 108 5.37 -1.24 -6.34
N ILE A 109 5.81 -1.62 -7.56
CA ILE A 109 5.20 -1.14 -8.81
C ILE A 109 3.78 -1.68 -8.98
N TRP A 110 3.52 -2.95 -8.66
CA TRP A 110 2.17 -3.51 -8.70
C TRP A 110 1.22 -2.79 -7.73
N CYS A 111 1.71 -2.45 -6.52
CA CYS A 111 0.97 -1.66 -5.56
C CYS A 111 0.65 -0.24 -6.08
N LEU A 112 1.62 0.41 -6.75
CA LEU A 112 1.41 1.71 -7.41
C LEU A 112 0.37 1.63 -8.54
N LEU A 113 0.44 0.60 -9.39
CA LEU A 113 -0.52 0.42 -10.47
C LEU A 113 -1.92 0.14 -9.95
N SER A 114 -2.02 -0.65 -8.88
CA SER A 114 -3.29 -0.92 -8.21
C SER A 114 -3.89 0.35 -7.60
N PHE A 115 -3.07 1.17 -6.96
CA PHE A 115 -3.49 2.48 -6.44
C PHE A 115 -4.02 3.39 -7.56
N LYS A 116 -3.29 3.47 -8.68
CA LYS A 116 -3.72 4.24 -9.86
C LYS A 116 -5.06 3.73 -10.41
N ALA A 117 -5.19 2.42 -10.59
CA ALA A 117 -6.42 1.79 -11.07
C ALA A 117 -7.61 2.08 -10.15
N CYS A 118 -7.43 1.98 -8.83
CA CYS A 118 -8.48 2.34 -7.88
C CYS A 118 -8.88 3.80 -7.96
N ILE A 119 -7.94 4.73 -8.17
CA ILE A 119 -8.28 6.12 -8.43
C ILE A 119 -9.14 6.22 -9.69
N GLU A 120 -8.69 5.66 -10.81
CA GLU A 120 -9.40 5.76 -12.10
C GLU A 120 -10.81 5.15 -12.03
N GLU A 121 -10.95 4.00 -11.37
CA GLU A 121 -12.24 3.32 -11.17
C GLU A 121 -13.16 4.08 -10.20
N SER A 122 -12.58 4.79 -9.22
CA SER A 122 -13.36 5.58 -8.27
C SER A 122 -14.13 6.72 -8.94
N LEU A 123 -13.85 7.07 -10.21
CA LEU A 123 -14.60 8.09 -10.97
C LEU A 123 -16.12 7.93 -10.83
N TYR A 124 -16.62 6.68 -10.84
CA TYR A 124 -18.05 6.39 -10.71
C TYR A 124 -18.62 6.58 -9.30
N LEU A 125 -17.74 6.65 -8.28
CA LEU A 125 -18.10 6.86 -6.87
C LEU A 125 -18.09 8.34 -6.47
N HIS A 126 -17.69 9.24 -7.37
CA HIS A 126 -17.63 10.68 -7.08
C HIS A 126 -18.98 11.35 -7.27
N LEU A 127 -19.22 12.39 -6.48
CA LEU A 127 -20.41 13.25 -6.58
C LEU A 127 -20.61 13.79 -8.01
N ASP A 128 -19.52 14.22 -8.64
CA ASP A 128 -19.45 14.58 -10.05
C ASP A 128 -18.01 14.47 -10.60
N ALA A 129 -17.87 14.63 -11.92
CA ALA A 129 -16.57 14.57 -12.60
C ALA A 129 -15.63 15.72 -12.21
N SER A 130 -16.15 16.85 -11.70
CA SER A 130 -15.32 17.95 -11.20
C SER A 130 -14.71 17.61 -9.85
N HIS A 131 -15.46 16.95 -8.96
CA HIS A 131 -15.00 16.46 -7.67
C HIS A 131 -13.86 15.45 -7.86
N TYR A 132 -13.95 14.57 -8.85
CA TYR A 132 -12.86 13.67 -9.22
C TYR A 132 -11.62 14.43 -9.69
N ARG A 133 -11.78 15.31 -10.70
CA ARG A 133 -10.64 16.03 -11.29
C ARG A 133 -9.88 16.85 -10.26
N ASN A 134 -10.60 17.58 -9.41
CA ASN A 134 -10.02 18.43 -8.38
C ASN A 134 -9.16 17.65 -7.37
N ASN A 135 -9.50 16.39 -7.10
CA ASN A 135 -8.79 15.57 -6.11
C ASN A 135 -7.69 14.70 -6.73
N PHE A 136 -7.88 14.20 -7.96
CA PHE A 136 -7.08 13.10 -8.49
C PHE A 136 -6.40 13.33 -9.83
N GLU A 137 -6.83 14.30 -10.65
CA GLU A 137 -6.27 14.52 -12.00
C GLU A 137 -4.77 14.82 -11.97
N ALA A 138 -4.33 15.66 -11.02
CA ALA A 138 -2.92 15.99 -10.85
C ALA A 138 -2.08 14.77 -10.44
N ILE A 139 -2.67 13.85 -9.67
CA ILE A 139 -2.00 12.65 -9.16
C ILE A 139 -1.82 11.64 -10.29
N ILE A 140 -2.89 11.35 -11.04
CA ILE A 140 -2.82 10.49 -12.24
C ILE A 140 -1.81 11.05 -13.23
N SER A 141 -1.90 12.35 -13.53
CA SER A 141 -0.95 13.02 -14.43
C SER A 141 0.50 12.90 -13.95
N PHE A 142 0.74 13.03 -12.64
CA PHE A 142 2.07 12.86 -12.06
C PHE A 142 2.57 11.41 -12.22
N ILE A 143 1.74 10.42 -11.95
CA ILE A 143 2.10 9.00 -12.13
C ILE A 143 2.48 8.74 -13.59
N ASP A 144 1.61 9.12 -14.53
CA ASP A 144 1.79 8.85 -15.97
C ASP A 144 2.97 9.58 -16.58
N GLN A 145 3.23 10.82 -16.17
CA GLN A 145 4.23 11.67 -16.81
C GLN A 145 5.58 11.64 -16.09
N LYS A 146 5.62 11.36 -14.78
CA LYS A 146 6.83 11.47 -13.96
C LYS A 146 7.30 10.13 -13.40
N ILE A 147 6.40 9.19 -13.13
CA ILE A 147 6.78 7.91 -12.54
C ILE A 147 6.93 6.83 -13.61
N LEU A 148 5.84 6.47 -14.31
CA LEU A 148 5.81 5.32 -15.22
C LEU A 148 6.91 5.35 -16.30
N PRO A 149 7.21 6.49 -16.95
CA PRO A 149 8.24 6.53 -18.00
C PRO A 149 9.66 6.26 -17.49
N ASN A 150 9.90 6.41 -16.18
CA ASN A 150 11.20 6.21 -15.54
C ASN A 150 11.33 4.82 -14.88
N LEU A 151 10.32 3.95 -14.99
CA LEU A 151 10.37 2.61 -14.44
C LEU A 151 11.23 1.67 -15.29
N HIS A 152 11.87 0.69 -14.65
CA HIS A 152 12.62 -0.31 -15.36
C HIS A 152 11.65 -1.23 -16.15
N ALA A 153 11.71 -1.17 -17.48
CA ALA A 153 10.72 -1.81 -18.38
C ALA A 153 10.41 -3.28 -18.05
N LYS A 154 11.43 -4.08 -17.69
CA LYS A 154 11.23 -5.49 -17.31
C LYS A 154 10.39 -5.64 -16.03
N VAL A 155 10.66 -4.79 -15.02
CA VAL A 155 9.97 -4.86 -13.72
C VAL A 155 8.55 -4.32 -13.88
N PHE A 156 8.40 -3.24 -14.64
CA PHE A 156 7.10 -2.68 -14.99
C PHE A 156 6.21 -3.71 -15.68
N LYS A 157 6.71 -4.37 -16.74
CA LYS A 157 5.96 -5.43 -17.44
C LYS A 157 5.57 -6.60 -16.53
N GLN A 158 6.45 -6.98 -15.60
CA GLN A 158 6.14 -8.03 -14.62
C GLN A 158 5.03 -7.60 -13.65
N ALA A 159 5.01 -6.32 -13.25
CA ALA A 159 3.96 -5.78 -12.41
C ALA A 159 2.62 -5.64 -13.16
N GLU A 160 2.63 -5.27 -14.44
CA GLU A 160 1.44 -5.28 -15.31
C GLU A 160 0.89 -6.69 -15.45
N THR A 161 1.72 -7.68 -15.80
CA THR A 161 1.29 -9.09 -15.88
C THR A 161 0.70 -9.56 -14.56
N ARG A 162 1.29 -9.14 -13.43
CA ARG A 162 0.75 -9.48 -12.12
C ARG A 162 -0.60 -8.81 -11.85
N LEU A 163 -0.80 -7.57 -12.26
CA LEU A 163 -2.10 -6.90 -12.17
C LEU A 163 -3.15 -7.63 -13.00
N ASP A 164 -2.80 -8.10 -14.20
CA ASP A 164 -3.69 -8.84 -15.09
C ASP A 164 -4.04 -10.24 -14.53
N ASP A 165 -3.06 -10.95 -13.98
CA ASP A 165 -3.21 -12.34 -13.50
C ASP A 165 -3.80 -12.42 -12.08
N ASP A 166 -3.30 -11.60 -11.15
CA ASP A 166 -3.63 -11.65 -9.72
C ASP A 166 -4.68 -10.59 -9.32
N GLY A 167 -4.95 -9.60 -10.18
CA GLY A 167 -5.80 -8.45 -9.86
C GLY A 167 -5.08 -7.39 -9.04
N LEU A 168 -5.87 -6.55 -8.36
CA LEU A 168 -5.34 -5.44 -7.55
C LEU A 168 -4.56 -5.94 -6.32
N HIS A 169 -3.54 -5.17 -5.94
CA HIS A 169 -2.78 -5.38 -4.71
C HIS A 169 -3.74 -5.38 -3.50
N PRO A 170 -3.58 -6.27 -2.49
CA PRO A 170 -4.49 -6.37 -1.34
C PRO A 170 -4.69 -5.09 -0.52
N ALA A 171 -3.78 -4.13 -0.65
CA ALA A 171 -3.92 -2.79 -0.05
C ALA A 171 -5.00 -1.93 -0.72
N TRP A 172 -5.46 -2.33 -1.90
CA TRP A 172 -6.40 -1.64 -2.78
C TRP A 172 -7.37 -2.66 -3.37
N GLY A 173 -8.26 -3.21 -2.55
CA GLY A 173 -9.21 -4.25 -3.00
C GLY A 173 -10.54 -3.70 -3.53
N GLU A 174 -10.90 -2.47 -3.16
CA GLU A 174 -12.18 -1.86 -3.49
C GLU A 174 -12.00 -0.37 -3.82
N ALA A 175 -12.70 0.12 -4.84
CA ALA A 175 -12.57 1.50 -5.32
C ALA A 175 -12.98 2.57 -4.27
N ASP A 176 -13.77 2.19 -3.27
CA ASP A 176 -14.18 3.05 -2.14
C ASP A 176 -13.03 3.33 -1.16
N SER A 177 -11.97 2.51 -1.17
CA SER A 177 -10.78 2.67 -0.33
C SER A 177 -10.09 4.02 -0.59
N ILE A 178 -10.22 4.56 -1.81
CA ILE A 178 -9.71 5.87 -2.21
C ILE A 178 -10.49 7.03 -1.59
N LEU A 179 -11.78 6.85 -1.27
CA LEU A 179 -12.62 7.91 -0.69
C LEU A 179 -12.14 8.33 0.71
N ASN A 180 -11.51 7.41 1.44
CA ASN A 180 -10.91 7.71 2.75
C ASN A 180 -9.67 8.62 2.66
N LEU A 181 -9.10 8.79 1.47
CA LEU A 181 -7.91 9.63 1.25
C LEU A 181 -8.27 11.07 0.90
N ILE A 182 -9.50 11.32 0.45
CA ILE A 182 -9.96 12.69 0.18
C ILE A 182 -10.02 13.39 1.53
N PRO A 183 -9.29 14.51 1.72
CA PRO A 183 -9.43 15.32 2.92
C PRO A 183 -10.91 15.66 3.06
N ARG A 184 -11.53 15.27 4.17
CA ARG A 184 -12.85 15.78 4.49
C ARG A 184 -12.64 17.28 4.66
N ALA A 185 -13.06 18.07 3.66
CA ALA A 185 -13.17 19.51 3.81
C ALA A 185 -13.83 19.70 5.16
N ASP A 186 -13.14 20.42 6.03
CA ASP A 186 -13.48 20.46 7.43
C ASP A 186 -14.99 20.59 7.56
N MET A 187 -15.60 19.73 8.37
CA MET A 187 -16.71 20.20 9.19
C MET A 187 -16.14 21.29 10.11
N GLU A 188 -15.67 22.39 9.52
CA GLU A 188 -15.56 23.68 10.14
C GLU A 188 -17.00 24.03 10.45
N MET A 189 -17.40 23.66 11.67
CA MET A 189 -18.43 24.36 12.40
C MET A 189 -18.24 25.86 12.17
N LYS A 190 -19.09 26.42 11.31
CA LYS A 190 -19.66 27.73 11.57
C LYS A 190 -20.95 27.55 12.32
#